data_AF-A0A3B8Y6T1-F1
#
_entry.id   AF-A0A3B8Y6T1-F1
#
_cell.length_a   1.000
_cell.length_b   1.000
_cell.length_c   1.000
_cell.angle_alpha   90.00
_cell.angle_beta   90.00
_cell.angle_gamma   90.00
#
_symmetry.space_group_name_H-M   'P 1'
#
loop_
_entity.id
_entity.type
_entity.pdbx_description
1 polymer ?
#
loop_
_entity_poly.entity_id
_entity_poly.type
_entity_poly.pdbx_seq_one_letter_code
_entity_poly.pdbx_strand_id
1 'polypeptide(L)'
;MNKIFTVVFLLNFILFGCAETKIFQCQKIILITQKIAKESQSNRQTTDIKKALEVADAFEEASKSMKDLKISDEQLSKYQLGFAQIYEGYAQTTRQFVSALQKKDISTLKVMQEQLKQLGKKEPELGEEMNSYCQSNS
;
A
#
# COMPACT_ATOMS: atom_id res chain seq x y z
N MET A 1 42.04 39.62 41.13
CA MET A 1 40.62 39.20 41.19
C MET A 1 39.93 39.80 39.98
N ASN A 2 39.60 39.02 38.94
CA ASN A 2 38.65 39.40 37.91
C ASN A 2 38.08 38.11 37.30
N LYS A 3 36.85 37.78 37.69
CA LYS A 3 36.10 36.63 37.18
C LYS A 3 35.42 37.07 35.89
N ILE A 4 35.95 36.65 34.73
CA ILE A 4 35.25 36.78 33.45
C ILE A 4 34.22 35.65 33.41
N PHE A 5 32.95 36.01 33.60
CA PHE A 5 31.81 35.11 33.39
C PHE A 5 31.61 34.94 31.89
N THR A 6 32.11 33.84 31.33
CA THR A 6 31.84 33.46 29.93
C THR A 6 30.40 32.99 29.83
N VAL A 7 29.54 33.82 29.24
CA VAL A 7 28.14 33.50 28.92
C VAL A 7 28.12 32.49 27.77
N VAL A 8 27.66 31.28 28.03
CA VAL A 8 27.42 30.25 27.01
C VAL A 8 26.08 30.56 26.34
N PHE A 9 26.13 31.09 25.12
CA PHE A 9 24.95 31.31 24.29
C PHE A 9 24.56 29.98 23.62
N LEU A 10 23.62 29.24 24.21
CA LEU A 10 23.02 28.05 23.61
C LEU A 10 22.12 28.49 22.44
N LEU A 11 22.70 28.54 21.24
CA LEU A 11 21.96 28.61 19.99
C LEU A 11 21.15 27.31 19.84
N ASN A 12 19.89 27.34 20.28
CA ASN A 12 18.89 26.37 19.85
C ASN A 12 18.63 26.59 18.36
N PHE A 13 19.45 25.99 17.51
CA PHE A 13 19.09 25.74 16.12
C PHE A 13 17.90 24.79 16.15
N ILE A 14 16.69 25.34 16.13
CA ILE A 14 15.50 24.58 15.78
C ILE A 14 15.71 24.20 14.31
N LEU A 15 16.20 22.98 14.10
CA LEU A 15 16.16 22.34 12.79
C LEU A 15 14.68 22.14 12.46
N PHE A 16 14.05 23.18 11.88
CA PHE A 16 12.82 23.00 11.13
C PHE A 16 13.19 22.15 9.91
N GLY A 17 13.24 20.83 10.10
CA GLY A 17 13.31 19.90 8.99
C GLY A 17 12.10 20.18 8.10
N CYS A 18 12.33 20.33 6.80
CA CYS A 18 11.25 20.41 5.82
C CYS A 18 10.38 19.16 5.99
N ALA A 19 9.23 19.29 6.65
CA ALA A 19 8.27 18.21 6.73
C ALA A 19 7.78 17.93 5.31
N GLU A 20 7.79 16.66 4.93
CA GLU A 20 7.35 16.23 3.61
C GLU A 20 5.87 16.60 3.40
N THR A 21 5.55 17.24 2.28
CA THR A 21 4.18 17.72 2.04
C THR A 21 3.21 16.55 1.86
N LYS A 22 1.94 16.77 2.22
CA LYS A 22 0.85 15.81 1.99
C LYS A 22 0.81 15.31 0.54
N ILE A 23 1.01 16.21 -0.42
CA ILE A 23 1.01 15.89 -1.86
C ILE A 23 2.10 14.88 -2.21
N PHE A 24 3.32 15.07 -1.70
CA PHE A 24 4.41 14.16 -2.00
C PHE A 24 4.23 12.80 -1.29
N GLN A 25 3.63 12.78 -0.10
CA GLN A 25 3.23 11.54 0.58
C GLN A 25 2.13 10.78 -0.19
N CYS A 26 1.13 11.48 -0.74
CA CYS A 26 0.13 10.91 -1.64
C CYS A 26 0.77 10.25 -2.87
N GLN A 27 1.72 10.95 -3.50
CA GLN A 27 2.42 10.46 -4.68
C GLN A 27 3.11 9.11 -4.42
N LYS A 28 3.72 8.92 -3.24
CA LYS A 28 4.36 7.65 -2.87
C LYS A 28 3.38 6.47 -2.91
N ILE A 29 2.19 6.65 -2.32
CA ILE A 29 1.15 5.61 -2.31
C ILE A 29 0.65 5.36 -3.74
N ILE A 30 0.33 6.43 -4.48
CA ILE A 30 -0.19 6.36 -5.85
C ILE A 30 0.77 5.63 -6.80
N LEU A 31 2.09 5.81 -6.66
CA LEU A 31 3.05 5.11 -7.53
C LEU A 31 3.00 3.60 -7.36
N ILE A 32 2.82 3.11 -6.12
CA ILE A 32 2.68 1.67 -5.86
C ILE A 32 1.35 1.16 -6.43
N THR A 33 0.24 1.87 -6.18
CA THR A 33 -1.08 1.45 -6.66
C THR A 33 -1.14 1.41 -8.19
N GLN A 34 -0.54 2.38 -8.88
CA GLN A 34 -0.44 2.38 -10.35
C GLN A 34 0.42 1.23 -10.88
N LYS A 35 1.57 0.93 -10.24
CA LYS A 35 2.43 -0.19 -10.64
C LYS A 35 1.67 -1.51 -10.58
N ILE A 36 0.99 -1.79 -9.47
CA ILE A 36 0.27 -3.06 -9.29
C ILE A 36 -1.00 -3.13 -10.14
N ALA A 37 -1.71 -2.00 -10.36
CA ALA A 37 -2.86 -1.95 -11.25
C ALA A 37 -2.46 -2.34 -12.69
N LYS A 38 -1.30 -1.86 -13.17
CA LYS A 38 -0.79 -2.22 -14.50
C LYS A 38 -0.49 -3.73 -14.60
N GLU A 39 0.20 -4.30 -13.61
CA GLU A 39 0.51 -5.73 -13.59
C GLU A 39 -0.77 -6.59 -13.53
N SER A 40 -1.73 -6.20 -12.68
CA SER A 40 -3.01 -6.88 -12.55
C SER A 40 -3.83 -6.81 -13.86
N GLN A 41 -3.88 -5.65 -14.51
CA GLN A 41 -4.61 -5.47 -15.75
C GLN A 41 -4.07 -6.34 -16.89
N SER A 42 -2.75 -6.44 -17.02
CA SER A 42 -2.11 -7.29 -18.03
C SER A 42 -2.41 -8.79 -17.87
N ASN A 43 -2.87 -9.21 -16.69
CA ASN A 43 -3.05 -10.61 -16.34
C ASN A 43 -4.46 -10.98 -15.87
N ARG A 44 -5.40 -10.05 -15.90
CA ARG A 44 -6.76 -10.19 -15.32
C ARG A 44 -7.53 -11.42 -15.83
N GLN A 45 -7.26 -11.86 -17.06
CA GLN A 45 -7.95 -12.98 -17.71
C GLN A 45 -7.03 -14.18 -17.94
N THR A 46 -5.87 -14.25 -17.27
CA THR A 46 -4.95 -15.36 -17.45
C THR A 46 -5.58 -16.68 -17.01
N THR A 47 -5.40 -17.71 -17.82
CA THR A 47 -5.70 -19.11 -17.47
C THR A 47 -4.43 -19.88 -17.10
N ASP A 48 -3.26 -19.24 -17.21
CA ASP A 48 -1.98 -19.82 -16.84
C ASP A 48 -1.78 -19.72 -15.31
N ILE A 49 -1.73 -20.88 -14.66
CA ILE A 49 -1.51 -21.02 -13.22
C ILE A 49 -0.20 -20.36 -12.78
N LYS A 50 0.89 -20.53 -13.56
CA LYS A 50 2.17 -19.91 -13.22
C LYS A 50 2.02 -18.39 -13.22
N LYS A 51 1.34 -17.85 -14.24
CA LYS A 51 1.13 -16.41 -14.32
C LYS A 51 0.24 -15.88 -13.20
N ALA A 52 -0.78 -16.63 -12.78
CA ALA A 52 -1.60 -16.27 -11.62
C ALA A 52 -0.77 -16.22 -10.33
N LEU A 53 0.20 -17.12 -10.15
CA LEU A 53 1.12 -17.10 -9.01
C LEU A 53 2.09 -15.91 -9.08
N GLU A 54 2.62 -15.57 -10.26
CA GLU A 54 3.44 -14.36 -10.44
C GLU A 54 2.67 -13.08 -10.08
N VAL A 55 1.37 -13.01 -10.42
CA VAL A 55 0.50 -11.89 -10.01
C VAL A 55 0.34 -11.85 -8.48
N ALA A 56 0.18 -13.00 -7.83
CA ALA A 56 0.12 -13.08 -6.37
C ALA A 56 1.44 -12.58 -5.73
N ASP A 57 2.59 -12.91 -6.32
CA ASP A 57 3.89 -12.43 -5.86
C ASP A 57 4.01 -10.90 -6.01
N ALA A 58 3.54 -10.35 -7.13
CA ALA A 58 3.50 -8.90 -7.34
C ALA A 58 2.62 -8.18 -6.31
N PHE A 59 1.46 -8.74 -5.96
CA PHE A 59 0.60 -8.21 -4.90
C PHE A 59 1.28 -8.28 -3.53
N GLU A 60 2.00 -9.37 -3.22
CA GLU A 60 2.75 -9.46 -1.96
C GLU A 60 3.90 -8.42 -1.90
N GLU A 61 4.63 -8.23 -2.99
CA GLU A 61 5.66 -7.18 -3.09
C GLU A 61 5.05 -5.79 -2.90
N ALA A 62 3.89 -5.52 -3.52
CA ALA A 62 3.18 -4.26 -3.36
C ALA A 62 2.73 -4.04 -1.91
N SER A 63 2.24 -5.09 -1.23
CA SER A 63 1.89 -5.03 0.20
C SER A 63 3.09 -4.66 1.07
N LYS A 64 4.24 -5.32 0.87
CA LYS A 64 5.48 -5.03 1.61
C LYS A 64 5.97 -3.61 1.34
N SER A 65 6.04 -3.23 0.06
CA SER A 65 6.43 -1.88 -0.35
C SER A 65 5.53 -0.82 0.27
N MET A 66 4.22 -1.10 0.35
CA MET A 66 3.26 -0.21 0.99
C MET A 66 3.53 -0.11 2.48
N LYS A 67 3.76 -1.21 3.21
CA LYS A 67 4.10 -1.20 4.65
C LYS A 67 5.41 -0.46 4.96
N ASP A 68 6.36 -0.49 4.03
CA ASP A 68 7.68 0.14 4.18
C ASP A 68 7.68 1.65 3.89
N LEU A 69 6.60 2.21 3.34
CA LEU A 69 6.50 3.65 3.12
C LEU A 69 6.56 4.42 4.44
N LYS A 70 7.44 5.42 4.49
CA LYS A 70 7.46 6.41 5.56
C LYS A 70 6.45 7.50 5.22
N ILE A 71 5.28 7.42 5.86
CA ILE A 71 4.19 8.39 5.78
C ILE A 71 4.01 8.98 7.18
N SER A 72 4.09 10.30 7.29
CA SER A 72 3.93 11.03 8.55
C SER A 72 2.51 11.58 8.73
N ASP A 73 1.77 11.75 7.64
CA ASP A 73 0.36 12.12 7.68
C ASP A 73 -0.48 10.94 8.20
N GLU A 74 -1.24 11.17 9.28
CA GLU A 74 -1.97 10.11 9.97
C GLU A 74 -3.04 9.47 9.08
N GLN A 75 -3.74 10.27 8.26
CA GLN A 75 -4.80 9.77 7.41
C GLN A 75 -4.21 9.01 6.21
N LEU A 76 -3.12 9.51 5.62
CA LEU A 76 -2.40 8.78 4.57
C LEU A 76 -1.80 7.47 5.09
N SER A 77 -1.35 7.42 6.34
CA SER A 77 -0.85 6.18 6.95
C SER A 77 -1.95 5.12 7.05
N LYS A 78 -3.21 5.53 7.34
CA LYS A 78 -4.36 4.62 7.33
C LYS A 78 -4.63 4.09 5.92
N TYR A 79 -4.60 4.94 4.89
CA TYR A 79 -4.77 4.50 3.50
C TYR A 79 -3.65 3.56 3.04
N GLN A 80 -2.40 3.89 3.33
CA GLN A 80 -1.23 3.05 3.09
C GLN A 80 -1.43 1.64 3.69
N LEU A 81 -1.80 1.55 4.97
CA LEU A 81 -2.02 0.27 5.64
C LEU A 81 -3.24 -0.48 5.06
N GLY A 82 -4.31 0.24 4.70
CA GLY A 82 -5.47 -0.34 4.03
C GLY A 82 -5.10 -0.99 2.70
N PHE A 83 -4.34 -0.30 1.84
CA PHE A 83 -3.85 -0.88 0.59
C PHE A 83 -2.93 -2.07 0.83
N ALA A 84 -2.03 -1.98 1.82
CA ALA A 84 -1.15 -3.09 2.16
C ALA A 84 -1.94 -4.36 2.52
N GLN A 85 -3.01 -4.23 3.29
CA GLN A 85 -3.90 -5.33 3.67
C GLN A 85 -4.66 -5.89 2.48
N ILE A 86 -5.17 -5.04 1.59
CA ILE A 86 -5.87 -5.47 0.37
C ILE A 86 -4.93 -6.26 -0.53
N TYR A 87 -3.71 -5.78 -0.75
CA TYR A 87 -2.72 -6.45 -1.60
C TYR A 87 -2.24 -7.78 -1.01
N GLU A 88 -2.03 -7.84 0.31
CA GLU A 88 -1.79 -9.11 0.99
C GLU A 88 -2.97 -10.08 0.81
N GLY A 89 -4.20 -9.58 0.91
CA GLY A 89 -5.42 -10.34 0.65
C GLY A 89 -5.49 -10.91 -0.76
N TYR A 90 -5.12 -10.15 -1.79
CA TYR A 90 -5.06 -10.66 -3.16
C TYR A 90 -4.02 -11.76 -3.31
N ALA A 91 -2.81 -11.56 -2.77
CA ALA A 91 -1.75 -12.54 -2.84
C ALA A 91 -2.15 -13.88 -2.20
N GLN A 92 -2.68 -13.83 -0.97
CA GLN A 92 -3.12 -15.02 -0.23
C GLN A 92 -4.30 -15.71 -0.91
N THR A 93 -5.35 -14.95 -1.26
CA THR A 93 -6.56 -15.50 -1.89
C THR A 93 -6.24 -16.14 -3.24
N THR A 94 -5.34 -15.54 -4.03
CA THR A 94 -4.94 -16.10 -5.34
C THR A 94 -4.21 -17.42 -5.19
N ARG A 95 -3.26 -17.53 -4.24
CA ARG A 95 -2.55 -18.79 -3.97
C ARG A 95 -3.48 -19.88 -3.45
N GLN A 96 -4.43 -19.51 -2.58
CA GLN A 96 -5.45 -20.43 -2.09
C GLN A 96 -6.39 -20.89 -3.23
N PHE A 97 -6.80 -19.97 -4.12
CA PHE A 97 -7.57 -20.29 -5.32
C PHE A 97 -6.83 -21.29 -6.21
N VAL A 98 -5.55 -21.06 -6.51
CA VAL A 98 -4.71 -21.96 -7.30
C VAL A 98 -4.58 -23.34 -6.62
N SER A 99 -4.33 -23.37 -5.31
CA SER A 99 -4.24 -24.63 -4.57
C SER A 99 -5.56 -25.42 -4.60
N ALA A 100 -6.69 -24.74 -4.43
CA ALA A 100 -8.01 -25.34 -4.51
C ALA A 100 -8.31 -25.87 -5.92
N LEU A 101 -7.89 -25.14 -6.96
CA LEU A 101 -8.01 -25.58 -8.35
C LEU A 101 -7.28 -26.89 -8.60
N GLN A 102 -6.02 -26.99 -8.15
CA GLN A 102 -5.22 -28.20 -8.28
C GLN A 102 -5.80 -29.39 -7.51
N LYS A 103 -6.35 -29.13 -6.32
CA LYS A 103 -7.00 -30.14 -5.47
C LYS A 103 -8.43 -30.48 -5.90
N LYS A 104 -8.97 -29.79 -6.91
CA LYS A 104 -10.39 -29.89 -7.34
C LYS A 104 -11.37 -29.60 -6.20
N ASP A 105 -10.99 -28.75 -5.26
CA ASP A 105 -11.83 -28.33 -4.13
C ASP A 105 -12.77 -27.20 -4.57
N ILE A 106 -13.96 -27.59 -5.04
CA ILE A 106 -14.97 -26.67 -5.57
C ILE A 106 -15.52 -25.74 -4.48
N SER A 107 -15.58 -26.19 -3.22
CA SER A 107 -16.07 -25.38 -2.12
C SER A 107 -15.13 -24.21 -1.88
N THR A 108 -13.84 -24.51 -1.71
CA THR A 108 -12.81 -23.49 -1.51
C THR A 108 -12.69 -22.55 -2.70
N LEU A 109 -12.79 -23.06 -3.94
CA LEU A 109 -12.78 -22.21 -5.14
C LEU A 109 -13.88 -21.13 -5.11
N LYS A 110 -15.11 -21.50 -4.73
CA LYS A 110 -16.23 -20.54 -4.64
C LYS A 110 -15.97 -19.48 -3.56
N VAL A 111 -15.45 -19.89 -2.40
CA VAL A 111 -15.11 -18.96 -1.31
C VAL A 111 -14.03 -17.98 -1.77
N MET A 112 -12.95 -18.48 -2.37
CA MET A 112 -11.85 -17.65 -2.85
C MET A 112 -12.28 -16.71 -3.98
N GLN A 113 -13.15 -17.17 -4.89
CA GLN A 113 -13.70 -16.31 -5.93
C GLN A 113 -14.51 -15.15 -5.35
N GLU A 114 -15.32 -15.40 -4.33
CA GLU A 114 -16.07 -14.33 -3.66
C GLU A 114 -15.13 -13.37 -2.92
N GLN A 115 -14.11 -13.88 -2.24
CA GLN A 115 -13.10 -13.03 -1.59
C GLN A 115 -12.37 -12.12 -2.59
N LEU A 116 -11.98 -12.63 -3.76
CA LEU A 116 -11.38 -11.80 -4.83
C LEU A 116 -12.34 -10.70 -5.30
N LYS A 117 -13.64 -10.98 -5.43
CA LYS A 117 -14.64 -9.95 -5.78
C LYS A 117 -14.76 -8.88 -4.70
N GLN A 118 -14.73 -9.28 -3.43
CA GLN A 118 -14.81 -8.33 -2.31
C GLN A 118 -13.56 -7.44 -2.26
N LEU A 119 -12.37 -8.00 -2.47
CA LEU A 119 -11.14 -7.22 -2.59
C LEU A 119 -11.21 -6.24 -3.79
N GLY A 120 -11.75 -6.70 -4.92
CA GLY A 120 -11.99 -5.88 -6.12
C GLY A 120 -12.99 -4.73 -5.95
N LYS A 121 -13.78 -4.73 -4.87
CA LYS A 121 -14.65 -3.59 -4.50
C LYS A 121 -13.93 -2.67 -3.50
N LYS A 122 -13.29 -3.23 -2.49
CA LYS A 122 -12.58 -2.47 -1.45
C LYS A 122 -11.43 -1.65 -1.99
N GLU A 123 -10.70 -2.18 -2.97
CA GLU A 123 -9.55 -1.48 -3.56
C GLU A 123 -9.91 -0.14 -4.22
N PRO A 124 -10.86 -0.06 -5.18
CA PRO A 124 -11.26 1.21 -5.75
C PRO A 124 -11.94 2.13 -4.73
N GLU A 125 -12.77 1.61 -3.82
CA GLU A 125 -13.39 2.41 -2.74
C GLU A 125 -12.32 3.15 -1.90
N LEU A 126 -11.30 2.42 -1.44
CA LEU A 126 -10.18 3.01 -0.70
C LEU A 126 -9.39 4.02 -1.55
N GLY A 127 -9.22 3.73 -2.84
CA GLY A 127 -8.56 4.61 -3.79
C GLY A 127 -9.30 5.93 -4.00
N GLU A 128 -10.63 5.90 -4.08
CA GLU A 128 -11.47 7.09 -4.23
C GLU A 128 -11.44 7.96 -2.96
N GLU A 129 -11.52 7.33 -1.78
CA GLU A 129 -11.37 8.03 -0.49
C GLU A 129 -10.01 8.71 -0.37
N MET A 130 -8.93 7.97 -0.65
CA MET A 130 -7.57 8.51 -0.61
C MET A 130 -7.38 9.63 -1.63
N ASN A 131 -7.86 9.44 -2.86
CA ASN A 131 -7.73 10.46 -3.91
C ASN A 131 -8.47 11.74 -3.53
N SER A 132 -9.67 11.63 -2.96
CA SER A 132 -10.43 12.78 -2.44
C SER A 132 -9.65 13.51 -1.34
N TYR A 133 -9.07 12.76 -0.40
CA TYR A 133 -8.24 13.33 0.66
C TYR A 133 -7.00 14.05 0.11
N CYS A 134 -6.30 13.44 -0.85
CA CYS A 134 -5.11 14.01 -1.49
C CYS A 134 -5.41 15.33 -2.21
N GLN A 135 -6.60 15.46 -2.81
CA GLN A 135 -7.03 16.65 -3.53
C GLN A 135 -7.58 17.75 -2.59
N SER A 136 -8.14 17.38 -1.43
CA SER A 136 -8.68 18.35 -0.47
C SER A 136 -7.57 19.21 0.18
N ASN A 137 -7.69 20.55 0.17
CA ASN A 137 -6.70 21.49 0.75
C ASN A 137 -5.25 21.24 0.29
N SER A 138 -5.02 21.38 -1.02
CA SER A 138 -3.70 21.65 -1.59
C SER A 138 -3.32 23.12 -1.36
#